data_AF-A0AAP8HU81-F1
#
_entry.id   AF-A0AAP8HU81-F1
#
_cell.length_a   1.000
_cell.length_b   1.000
_cell.length_c   1.000
_cell.angle_alpha   90.00
_cell.angle_beta   90.00
_cell.angle_gamma   90.00
#
_symmetry.space_group_name_H-M   'P 1'
#
loop_
_entity.id
_entity.type
_entity.pdbx_description
1 polymer ?
#
loop_
_entity_poly.entity_id
_entity_poly.type
_entity_poly.pdbx_seq_one_letter_code
_entity_poly.pdbx_strand_id
1 'polypeptide(L)'
;KLKQPLGQTVIVENRAGAGGNIGSEYVAAAKPDGYTILFGTSGPLAINVSLYKNQGYNPETSFAPIIRIGHLPNILVVNPSVPANNAQELIAYAKKNPDKLSYASSGNGASSHLAGILF
;
A
#
# COMPACT_ATOMS: atom_id res chain seq x y z
N LYS A 1 -17.52 1.18 -15.20
CA LYS A 1 -18.46 1.97 -14.37
C LYS A 1 -19.33 0.99 -13.58
N LEU A 2 -19.40 1.09 -12.25
CA LEU A 2 -20.14 0.11 -11.41
C LEU A 2 -21.65 0.39 -11.30
N LYS A 3 -22.08 1.65 -11.45
CA LYS A 3 -23.50 2.03 -11.31
C LYS A 3 -24.44 1.33 -12.28
N GLN A 4 -24.05 1.22 -13.55
CA GLN A 4 -24.87 0.58 -14.59
C GLN A 4 -25.10 -0.92 -14.31
N PRO A 5 -24.06 -1.74 -14.06
CA PRO A 5 -24.28 -3.17 -13.79
C PRO A 5 -24.95 -3.45 -12.45
N LEU A 6 -24.77 -2.59 -11.43
CA LEU A 6 -25.35 -2.81 -10.10
C LEU A 6 -26.75 -2.16 -9.92
N GLY A 7 -27.16 -1.27 -10.82
CA GLY A 7 -28.39 -0.47 -10.66
C GLY A 7 -28.37 0.50 -9.47
N GLN A 8 -27.25 0.60 -8.76
CA GLN A 8 -27.08 1.37 -7.52
C GLN A 8 -25.86 2.28 -7.61
N THR A 9 -25.89 3.41 -6.91
CA THR A 9 -24.74 4.31 -6.84
C THR A 9 -23.69 3.71 -5.92
N VAL A 10 -22.44 3.60 -6.40
CA VAL A 10 -21.28 3.26 -5.58
C VAL A 10 -20.58 4.55 -5.20
N ILE A 11 -20.52 4.84 -3.91
CA ILE A 11 -19.85 6.02 -3.35
C ILE A 11 -18.44 5.62 -2.92
N VAL A 12 -17.44 6.41 -3.31
CA VAL A 12 -16.06 6.23 -2.83
C VAL A 12 -15.87 7.13 -1.62
N GLU A 13 -15.53 6.53 -0.48
CA GLU A 13 -15.15 7.25 0.73
C GLU A 13 -13.67 6.99 1.05
N ASN A 14 -12.86 8.05 1.03
CA ASN A 14 -11.43 7.94 1.35
C ASN A 14 -11.22 8.10 2.86
N ARG A 15 -10.96 6.97 3.55
CA ARG A 15 -10.60 6.94 4.99
C ARG A 15 -9.10 6.67 5.16
N ALA A 16 -8.31 7.75 5.23
CA ALA A 16 -6.85 7.67 5.30
C ALA A 16 -6.30 7.52 6.73
N GLY A 17 -5.05 7.06 6.84
CA GLY A 17 -4.29 7.01 8.10
C GLY A 17 -3.79 5.61 8.48
N ALA A 18 -2.76 5.56 9.33
CA ALA A 18 -2.13 4.33 9.86
C ALA A 18 -1.83 3.26 8.78
N GLY A 19 -1.23 3.66 7.65
CA GLY A 19 -0.91 2.72 6.57
C GLY A 19 -2.14 2.06 5.93
N GLY A 20 -3.32 2.67 6.05
CA GLY A 20 -4.61 2.16 5.58
C GLY A 20 -5.42 1.40 6.64
N ASN A 21 -4.88 1.19 7.85
CA ASN A 21 -5.57 0.42 8.89
C ASN A 21 -6.90 1.04 9.32
N ILE A 22 -7.02 2.37 9.39
CA ILE A 22 -8.27 3.06 9.78
C ILE A 22 -9.42 2.69 8.84
N GLY A 23 -9.17 2.70 7.52
CA GLY A 23 -10.17 2.30 6.54
C GLY A 23 -10.51 0.81 6.61
N SER A 24 -9.50 -0.04 6.78
CA SER A 24 -9.70 -1.49 6.88
C SER A 24 -10.45 -1.90 8.14
N GLU A 25 -10.11 -1.34 9.30
CA GLU A 25 -10.81 -1.58 10.57
C GLU A 25 -12.28 -1.17 10.49
N TYR A 26 -12.55 0.00 9.88
CA TYR A 26 -13.92 0.45 9.64
C TYR A 26 -14.73 -0.56 8.81
N VAL A 27 -14.16 -1.10 7.73
CA VAL A 27 -14.85 -2.10 6.90
C VAL A 27 -14.97 -3.45 7.63
N ALA A 28 -13.94 -3.85 8.39
CA ALA A 28 -13.98 -5.08 9.17
C ALA A 28 -15.08 -5.08 10.24
N ALA A 29 -15.41 -3.91 10.80
CA ALA A 29 -16.48 -3.72 11.77
C ALA A 29 -17.87 -3.48 11.12
N ALA A 30 -17.95 -3.37 9.79
CA ALA A 30 -19.21 -3.11 9.10
C ALA A 30 -20.13 -4.34 9.12
N LYS A 31 -21.43 -4.11 8.89
CA LYS A 31 -22.38 -5.22 8.70
C LYS A 31 -21.97 -6.02 7.45
N PRO A 32 -21.96 -7.36 7.49
CA PRO A 32 -21.61 -8.20 6.35
C PRO A 32 -22.79 -8.32 5.35
N ASP A 33 -23.35 -7.19 4.92
CA ASP A 33 -24.52 -7.10 4.05
C ASP A 33 -24.17 -6.73 2.59
N GLY A 34 -22.88 -6.54 2.30
CA GLY A 34 -22.36 -6.24 0.96
C GLY A 34 -22.39 -4.76 0.56
N TYR A 35 -22.89 -3.85 1.41
CA TYR A 35 -22.94 -2.41 1.10
C TYR A 35 -21.66 -1.66 1.47
N THR A 36 -20.80 -2.27 2.29
CA THR A 36 -19.48 -1.71 2.64
C THR A 36 -18.40 -2.63 2.11
N ILE A 37 -17.57 -2.13 1.20
CA ILE A 37 -16.51 -2.91 0.54
C ILE A 37 -15.18 -2.19 0.72
N LEU A 38 -14.15 -2.95 1.09
CA LEU A 38 -12.79 -2.44 1.20
C LEU A 38 -12.10 -2.46 -0.16
N PHE A 39 -11.56 -1.32 -0.58
CA PHE A 39 -10.54 -1.29 -1.63
C PHE A 39 -9.19 -1.68 -1.01
N GLY A 40 -8.90 -2.98 -1.03
CA GLY A 40 -7.72 -3.55 -0.41
C GLY A 40 -6.41 -3.27 -1.16
N THR A 41 -5.32 -3.10 -0.42
CA THR A 41 -3.95 -3.00 -0.97
C THR A 41 -3.00 -3.89 -0.16
N SER A 42 -1.78 -4.12 -0.66
CA SER A 42 -0.78 -4.96 0.00
C SER A 42 -0.42 -4.51 1.42
N GLY A 43 -0.51 -3.20 1.72
CA GLY A 43 -0.25 -2.66 3.05
C GLY A 43 -1.18 -3.29 4.10
N PRO A 44 -2.47 -2.93 4.09
CA PRO A 44 -3.44 -3.47 5.05
C PRO A 44 -3.65 -5.00 4.98
N LEU A 45 -3.62 -5.59 3.78
CA LEU A 45 -3.99 -7.00 3.62
C LEU A 45 -2.83 -8.00 3.81
N ALA A 46 -1.57 -7.55 3.89
CA ALA A 46 -0.44 -8.48 3.99
C ALA A 46 0.74 -7.94 4.81
N ILE A 47 1.05 -6.65 4.72
CA ILE A 47 2.28 -6.10 5.30
C ILE A 47 2.05 -5.64 6.75
N ASN A 48 0.96 -4.91 7.01
CA ASN A 48 0.75 -4.22 8.29
C ASN A 48 0.70 -5.15 9.50
N VAL A 49 0.30 -6.41 9.32
CA VAL A 49 0.31 -7.44 10.37
C VAL A 49 1.71 -7.66 10.98
N SER A 50 2.77 -7.39 10.21
CA SER A 50 4.16 -7.49 10.66
C SER A 50 4.76 -6.16 11.14
N LEU A 51 4.09 -5.04 10.91
CA LEU A 51 4.63 -3.69 11.20
C LEU A 51 3.90 -2.98 12.33
N TYR A 52 2.61 -3.25 12.53
CA TYR A 52 1.80 -2.63 13.58
C TYR A 52 1.56 -3.65 14.70
N LYS A 53 1.81 -3.24 15.95
CA LYS A 53 1.53 -4.08 17.13
C LYS A 53 0.06 -4.49 17.21
N ASN A 54 -0.83 -3.59 16.80
CA ASN A 54 -2.25 -3.83 16.67
C ASN A 54 -2.78 -2.99 15.50
N GLN A 55 -3.45 -3.63 14.55
CA GLN A 55 -4.03 -2.97 13.38
C GLN A 55 -5.56 -2.95 13.40
N GLY A 56 -6.21 -3.48 14.45
CA GLY A 56 -7.67 -3.43 14.63
C GLY A 56 -8.46 -4.52 13.89
N TYR A 57 -7.81 -5.36 13.09
CA TYR A 57 -8.44 -6.45 12.34
C TYR A 57 -7.44 -7.58 12.02
N ASN A 58 -7.96 -8.73 11.62
CA ASN A 58 -7.16 -9.84 11.09
C ASN A 58 -7.42 -9.95 9.57
N PRO A 59 -6.42 -9.69 8.70
CA PRO A 59 -6.63 -9.66 7.26
C PRO A 59 -7.07 -11.00 6.66
N GLU A 60 -6.78 -12.13 7.33
CA GLU A 60 -7.15 -13.47 6.86
C GLU A 60 -8.60 -13.84 7.19
N THR A 61 -9.13 -13.31 8.30
CA THR A 61 -10.46 -13.72 8.80
C THR A 61 -11.50 -12.60 8.82
N SER A 62 -11.10 -11.34 8.78
CA SER A 62 -12.00 -10.18 8.80
C SER A 62 -12.61 -9.85 7.44
N PHE A 63 -12.10 -10.40 6.33
CA PHE A 63 -12.55 -10.05 4.98
C PHE A 63 -12.82 -11.27 4.11
N ALA A 64 -13.92 -11.22 3.35
CA ALA A 64 -14.17 -12.16 2.27
C ALA A 64 -13.61 -11.59 0.95
N PRO A 65 -12.74 -12.31 0.21
CA PRO A 65 -12.19 -11.83 -1.04
C PRO A 65 -13.26 -11.77 -2.14
N ILE A 66 -13.31 -10.67 -2.89
CA ILE A 66 -14.24 -10.48 -4.02
C ILE A 66 -13.51 -10.69 -5.35
N ILE A 67 -12.52 -9.84 -5.65
CA ILE A 67 -11.78 -9.87 -6.91
C ILE A 67 -10.43 -9.15 -6.80
N ARG A 68 -9.42 -9.60 -7.54
CA ARG A 68 -8.18 -8.86 -7.77
C ARG A 68 -8.33 -7.95 -8.99
N ILE A 69 -8.38 -6.64 -8.77
CA ILE A 69 -8.61 -5.64 -9.82
C ILE A 69 -7.36 -5.25 -10.61
N GLY A 70 -6.15 -5.54 -10.12
CA GLY A 70 -4.92 -5.17 -10.80
C GLY A 70 -3.65 -5.64 -10.08
N HIS A 71 -2.53 -5.55 -10.80
CA HIS A 71 -1.19 -5.73 -10.28
C HIS A 71 -0.37 -4.48 -10.64
N LEU A 72 0.23 -3.85 -9.63
CA LEU A 72 0.95 -2.59 -9.76
C LEU A 72 2.42 -2.84 -9.39
N PRO A 73 3.33 -3.01 -10.37
CA PRO A 73 4.75 -3.13 -10.08
C PRO A 73 5.29 -1.79 -9.57
N ASN A 74 6.22 -1.84 -8.61
CA ASN A 74 6.98 -0.67 -8.21
C ASN A 74 8.06 -0.37 -9.25
N ILE A 75 8.39 0.92 -9.41
CA ILE A 75 9.45 1.38 -10.31
C ILE A 75 10.45 2.19 -9.48
N LEU A 76 11.74 1.92 -9.67
CA LEU A 76 12.81 2.75 -9.13
C LEU A 76 13.00 3.96 -10.02
N VAL A 77 12.83 5.16 -9.45
CA VAL A 77 13.05 6.44 -10.14
C VAL A 77 14.03 7.25 -9.31
N VAL A 78 15.01 7.83 -9.98
CA VAL A 78 16.11 8.58 -9.36
C VAL A 78 16.07 10.02 -9.87
N ASN A 79 16.37 10.98 -8.98
CA ASN A 79 16.51 12.38 -9.40
C ASN A 79 17.70 12.52 -10.37
N PRO A 80 17.59 13.26 -11.49
CA PRO A 80 18.68 13.44 -12.44
C PRO A 80 20.00 13.96 -11.84
N SER A 81 19.98 14.61 -10.67
CA SER A 81 21.18 15.07 -9.98
C SER A 81 21.96 13.97 -9.26
N VAL A 82 21.37 12.78 -9.07
CA VAL A 82 22.06 11.64 -8.46
C VAL A 82 22.84 10.93 -9.57
N PRO A 83 24.17 10.75 -9.45
CA PRO A 83 25.00 10.22 -10.51
C PRO A 83 24.92 8.68 -10.56
N ALA A 84 23.75 8.17 -10.92
CA ALA A 84 23.48 6.75 -11.11
C ALA A 84 22.47 6.53 -12.25
N ASN A 85 22.85 5.73 -13.23
CA ASN A 85 22.05 5.43 -14.43
C ASN A 85 21.40 4.05 -14.38
N ASN A 86 21.73 3.25 -13.36
CA ASN A 86 21.19 1.93 -13.13
C ASN A 86 21.20 1.61 -11.63
N ALA A 87 20.55 0.50 -11.25
CA ALA A 87 20.44 0.08 -9.86
C ALA A 87 21.81 -0.22 -9.21
N GLN A 88 22.74 -0.82 -9.95
CA GLN A 88 24.08 -1.14 -9.46
C GLN A 88 24.86 0.13 -9.10
N GLU A 89 24.80 1.16 -9.96
CA GLU A 89 25.40 2.47 -9.72
C GLU A 89 24.75 3.18 -8.54
N LEU A 90 23.41 3.08 -8.39
CA LEU A 90 22.72 3.67 -7.24
C LEU A 90 23.19 3.04 -5.93
N ILE A 91 23.27 1.71 -5.86
CA ILE A 91 23.75 0.98 -4.67
C ILE A 91 25.21 1.37 -4.38
N ALA A 92 26.05 1.43 -5.41
CA ALA A 92 27.45 1.82 -5.26
C ALA A 92 27.59 3.26 -4.77
N TYR A 93 26.77 4.18 -5.29
CA TYR A 93 26.73 5.57 -4.85
C TYR A 93 26.25 5.70 -3.40
N ALA A 94 25.18 5.00 -3.02
CA ALA A 94 24.64 4.99 -1.67
C ALA A 94 25.67 4.49 -0.66
N LYS A 95 26.37 3.38 -0.96
CA LYS A 95 27.44 2.82 -0.10
C LYS A 95 28.63 3.77 0.06
N LYS A 96 29.01 4.50 -0.98
CA LYS A 96 30.10 5.49 -0.93
C LYS A 96 29.72 6.77 -0.20
N ASN A 97 28.42 7.08 -0.12
CA ASN A 97 27.89 8.32 0.41
C ASN A 97 26.82 8.05 1.49
N PRO A 98 27.21 7.47 2.64
CA PRO A 98 26.26 7.19 3.72
C PRO A 98 25.56 8.48 4.17
N ASP A 99 24.27 8.36 4.49
CA ASP A 99 23.40 9.45 4.97
C ASP A 99 23.23 10.65 4.00
N LYS A 100 23.65 10.51 2.73
CA LYS A 100 23.48 11.55 1.70
C LYS A 100 22.24 11.39 0.82
N LEU A 101 21.60 10.23 0.88
CA LEU A 101 20.40 9.95 0.12
C LEU A 101 19.17 9.90 1.01
N SER A 102 18.04 10.28 0.42
CA SER A 102 16.72 10.06 0.96
C SER A 102 15.84 9.60 -0.19
N TYR A 103 14.81 8.81 0.10
CA TYR A 103 13.87 8.35 -0.91
C TYR A 103 12.44 8.57 -0.43
N ALA A 104 11.54 8.84 -1.38
CA ALA A 104 10.12 8.96 -1.12
C ALA A 104 9.44 7.61 -1.25
N SER A 105 8.45 7.35 -0.41
CA SER A 105 7.56 6.20 -0.53
C SER A 105 6.12 6.61 -0.22
N SER A 106 5.17 5.70 -0.41
CA SER A 106 3.77 5.92 -0.05
C SER A 106 3.52 5.81 1.47
N GLY A 107 4.58 5.67 2.27
CA GLY A 107 4.55 5.59 3.74
C GLY A 107 5.05 4.25 4.29
N ASN A 108 5.27 4.23 5.60
CA ASN A 108 5.73 3.02 6.31
C ASN A 108 4.79 1.84 6.06
N GLY A 109 5.35 0.74 5.57
CA GLY A 109 4.61 -0.48 5.24
C GLY A 109 3.95 -0.50 3.87
N ALA A 110 4.10 0.55 3.06
CA ALA A 110 3.76 0.47 1.65
C ALA A 110 4.73 -0.43 0.88
N SER A 111 4.28 -1.01 -0.23
CA SER A 111 5.15 -1.78 -1.12
C SER A 111 6.35 -0.96 -1.59
N SER A 112 6.18 0.33 -1.86
CA SER A 112 7.24 1.25 -2.28
C SER A 112 8.26 1.53 -1.18
N HIS A 113 7.85 1.52 0.08
CA HIS A 113 8.77 1.62 1.23
C HIS A 113 9.65 0.38 1.32
N LEU A 114 9.03 -0.80 1.33
CA LEU A 114 9.78 -2.06 1.44
C LEU A 114 10.66 -2.35 0.23
N ALA A 115 10.25 -1.92 -0.97
CA ALA A 115 11.09 -2.03 -2.15
C ALA A 115 12.30 -1.07 -2.10
N GLY A 116 12.10 0.15 -1.59
CA GLY A 116 13.16 1.16 -1.51
C GLY A 116 14.33 0.76 -0.62
N ILE A 117 14.06 0.07 0.50
CA ILE A 117 15.12 -0.39 1.42
C ILE A 117 16.01 -1.52 0.88
N LEU A 118 15.70 -2.08 -0.30
CA LEU A 118 16.51 -3.13 -0.94
C LEU A 118 17.70 -2.58 -1.73
N PHE A 119 17.78 -1.25 -1.93
CA PHE A 119 18.84 -0.56 -2.64
C PHE A 119 19.78 0.16 -1.66
#